data_AF-A0A7C9A7W4-F1
#
_entry.id   AF-A0A7C9A7W4-F1
#
_cell.length_a   1.000
_cell.length_b   1.000
_cell.length_c   1.000
_cell.angle_alpha   90.00
_cell.angle_beta   90.00
_cell.angle_gamma   90.00
#
_symmetry.space_group_name_H-M   'P 1'
#
loop_
_entity.id
_entity.type
_entity.pdbx_description
1 polymer ?
#
loop_
_entity_poly.entity_id
_entity_poly.type
_entity_poly.pdbx_seq_one_letter_code
_entity_poly.pdbx_strand_id
1 'polypeptide(L)'
;QTRPKLDPHTTQTRPTLLRPVDLEETQLVTRIRNSHNAGNLSEAMYFLQSMVSRGYQPPLISCTKLIQAFFNAKDVQKAIEVMNILESKGKLDIVVYNTMITGFCKVNRFVDAAQLLNRMRARGYSADIITYNIMIGSLCSRGKLGLA
;
A
#
# COMPACT_ATOMS: atom_id res chain seq x y z
N GLN A 1 39.95 -52.63 -4.07
CA GLN A 1 39.05 -52.08 -3.04
C GLN A 1 38.93 -50.58 -3.27
N THR A 2 37.73 -50.15 -3.62
CA THR A 2 37.38 -48.84 -4.18
C THR A 2 37.07 -47.85 -3.06
N ARG A 3 37.67 -46.65 -3.07
CA ARG A 3 37.27 -45.52 -2.20
C ARG A 3 35.85 -45.07 -2.56
N PRO A 4 34.97 -44.77 -1.59
CA PRO A 4 33.70 -44.13 -1.92
C PRO A 4 33.94 -42.65 -2.27
N LYS A 5 33.33 -42.22 -3.38
CA LYS A 5 33.29 -40.83 -3.86
C LYS A 5 32.32 -40.03 -2.98
N LEU A 6 32.71 -38.79 -2.66
CA LEU A 6 31.87 -37.82 -1.97
C LEU A 6 30.92 -37.19 -3.01
N ASP A 7 29.61 -37.33 -2.85
CA ASP A 7 28.61 -36.70 -3.70
C ASP A 7 28.48 -35.18 -3.37
N PRO A 8 28.53 -34.25 -4.35
CA PRO A 8 28.52 -32.81 -4.09
C PRO A 8 27.12 -32.17 -4.07
N HIS A 9 26.04 -32.94 -3.96
CA HIS A 9 24.67 -32.39 -3.96
C HIS A 9 23.84 -32.93 -2.80
N THR A 10 24.17 -32.51 -1.59
CA THR A 10 23.18 -32.39 -0.52
C THR A 10 23.09 -30.92 -0.17
N THR A 11 22.28 -30.18 -0.92
CA THR A 11 21.84 -28.84 -0.52
C THR A 11 20.93 -29.04 0.68
N GLN A 12 21.53 -29.19 1.87
CA GLN A 12 20.81 -28.93 3.11
C GLN A 12 20.39 -27.47 3.04
N THR A 13 19.12 -27.23 2.73
CA THR A 13 18.44 -25.97 2.97
C THR A 13 18.44 -25.76 4.47
N ARG A 14 19.56 -25.22 4.97
CA ARG A 14 19.72 -24.77 6.35
C ARG A 14 18.59 -23.77 6.58
N PRO A 15 17.72 -23.95 7.59
CA PRO A 15 16.73 -22.94 7.90
C PRO A 15 17.50 -21.67 8.22
N THR A 16 17.35 -20.64 7.38
CA THR A 16 17.94 -19.33 7.65
C THR A 16 17.32 -18.85 8.95
N LEU A 17 18.06 -18.94 10.05
CA LEU A 17 17.62 -18.46 11.35
C LEU A 17 17.50 -16.94 11.21
N LEU A 18 16.28 -16.46 10.98
CA LEU A 18 15.95 -15.04 10.90
C LEU A 18 16.50 -14.36 12.16
N ARG A 19 17.16 -13.20 12.00
CA ARG A 19 17.66 -12.48 13.17
C ARG A 19 16.44 -12.05 14.01
N PRO A 20 16.56 -11.89 15.34
CA PRO A 20 15.43 -11.49 16.18
C PRO A 20 14.69 -10.23 15.70
N VAL A 21 15.43 -9.30 15.08
CA VAL A 21 14.88 -8.08 14.44
C VAL A 21 13.97 -8.40 13.26
N ASP A 22 14.35 -9.38 12.42
CA ASP A 22 13.55 -9.80 11.26
C ASP A 22 12.25 -10.52 11.68
N LEU A 23 12.27 -11.16 12.86
CA LEU A 23 11.10 -11.83 13.42
C LEU A 23 10.03 -10.83 13.89
N GLU A 24 10.43 -9.75 14.56
CA GLU A 24 9.49 -8.71 15.00
C GLU A 24 8.82 -8.00 13.81
N GLU A 25 9.60 -7.63 12.79
CA GLU A 25 9.05 -7.05 11.55
C GLU A 25 8.02 -8.01 10.92
N THR A 26 8.38 -9.29 10.79
CA THR A 26 7.50 -10.32 10.21
C THR A 26 6.21 -10.50 11.01
N GLN A 27 6.30 -10.44 12.34
CA GLN A 27 5.12 -10.50 13.21
C GLN A 27 4.19 -9.30 13.01
N LEU A 28 4.74 -8.08 12.94
CA LEU A 28 3.95 -6.86 12.71
C LEU A 28 3.27 -6.88 11.35
N VAL A 29 3.96 -7.28 10.28
CA VAL A 29 3.38 -7.45 8.94
C VAL A 29 2.23 -8.46 8.95
N THR A 30 2.41 -9.57 9.66
CA THR A 30 1.38 -10.61 9.79
C THR A 30 0.15 -10.10 10.54
N ARG A 31 0.34 -9.35 11.62
CA ARG A 31 -0.76 -8.74 12.37
C ARG A 31 -1.55 -7.73 11.55
N ILE A 32 -0.87 -6.84 10.81
CA ILE A 32 -1.54 -5.89 9.89
C ILE A 32 -2.46 -6.63 8.91
N ARG A 33 -1.94 -7.69 8.29
CA ARG A 33 -2.69 -8.51 7.33
C ARG A 33 -3.88 -9.21 7.98
N ASN A 34 -3.70 -9.81 9.16
CA ASN A 34 -4.76 -10.52 9.86
C ASN A 34 -5.87 -9.57 10.33
N SER A 35 -5.52 -8.43 10.93
CA SER A 35 -6.49 -7.41 11.35
C SER A 35 -7.26 -6.83 10.17
N HIS A 36 -6.60 -6.60 9.03
CA HIS A 36 -7.27 -6.19 7.79
C HIS A 36 -8.28 -7.25 7.31
N ASN A 37 -7.87 -8.52 7.26
CA ASN A 37 -8.76 -9.62 6.84
C ASN A 37 -9.94 -9.83 7.79
N ALA A 38 -9.77 -9.50 9.08
CA ALA A 38 -10.84 -9.52 10.08
C ALA A 38 -11.74 -8.26 10.02
N GLY A 39 -11.46 -7.30 9.13
CA GLY A 39 -12.18 -6.03 9.03
C GLY A 39 -11.84 -5.01 10.12
N ASN A 40 -10.88 -5.31 11.00
CA ASN A 40 -10.47 -4.42 12.09
C ASN A 40 -9.42 -3.41 11.60
N LEU A 41 -9.91 -2.36 10.92
CA LEU A 41 -9.05 -1.33 10.32
C LEU A 41 -8.28 -0.50 11.36
N SER A 42 -8.85 -0.27 12.53
CA SER A 42 -8.21 0.45 13.63
C SER A 42 -6.98 -0.29 14.15
N GLU A 43 -7.11 -1.60 14.36
CA GLU A 43 -6.00 -2.44 14.80
C GLU A 43 -4.92 -2.57 13.72
N ALA A 44 -5.32 -2.73 12.45
CA ALA A 44 -4.37 -2.76 11.34
C ALA A 44 -3.56 -1.44 11.23
N MET A 45 -4.22 -0.30 11.47
CA MET A 45 -3.57 1.01 11.53
C MET A 45 -2.59 1.12 12.69
N TYR A 46 -3.00 0.66 13.87
CA TYR A 46 -2.14 0.64 15.06
C TYR A 46 -0.85 -0.16 14.82
N PHE A 47 -0.96 -1.36 14.23
CA PHE A 47 0.23 -2.15 13.92
C PHE A 47 1.09 -1.51 12.83
N LEU A 48 0.49 -0.84 11.83
CA LEU A 48 1.24 -0.08 10.83
C LEU A 48 2.06 1.06 11.47
N GLN A 49 1.43 1.88 12.32
CA GLN A 49 2.10 2.97 13.04
C GLN A 49 3.21 2.44 13.97
N SER A 50 2.93 1.36 14.71
CA SER A 50 3.92 0.69 15.57
C SER A 50 5.12 0.17 14.79
N MET A 51 4.90 -0.33 13.56
CA MET A 51 5.98 -0.77 12.70
C MET A 51 6.86 0.40 12.24
N VAL A 52 6.23 1.52 11.85
CA VAL A 52 6.94 2.73 11.41
C VAL A 52 7.73 3.39 12.53
N SER A 53 7.18 3.44 13.76
CA SER A 53 7.85 4.04 14.93
C SER A 53 9.08 3.26 15.37
N ARG A 54 9.11 1.95 15.10
CA ARG A 54 10.27 1.07 15.31
C ARG A 54 11.30 1.14 14.18
N GLY A 55 11.10 1.98 13.18
CA GLY A 55 12.02 2.17 12.06
C GLY A 55 11.85 1.20 10.89
N TYR A 56 10.91 0.25 10.98
CA TYR A 56 10.66 -0.73 9.93
C TYR A 56 9.93 -0.13 8.73
N GLN A 57 9.95 -0.89 7.63
CA GLN A 57 9.45 -0.44 6.33
C GLN A 57 8.02 -0.91 6.08
N PRO A 58 7.03 -0.01 5.90
CA PRO A 58 5.64 -0.40 5.69
C PRO A 58 5.46 -1.30 4.45
N PRO A 59 4.69 -2.41 4.54
CA PRO A 59 4.40 -3.24 3.40
C PRO A 59 3.44 -2.52 2.45
N LEU A 60 3.92 -2.21 1.24
CA LEU A 60 3.18 -1.44 0.24
C LEU A 60 1.81 -2.05 -0.07
N ILE A 61 1.75 -3.36 -0.32
CA ILE A 61 0.51 -4.08 -0.64
C ILE A 61 -0.52 -3.95 0.49
N SER A 62 -0.11 -4.11 1.76
CA SER A 62 -1.06 -3.98 2.88
C SER A 62 -1.54 -2.54 3.05
N CYS A 63 -0.65 -1.56 2.84
CA CYS A 63 -1.02 -0.14 2.91
C CYS A 63 -2.02 0.24 1.82
N THR A 64 -1.81 -0.20 0.57
CA THR A 64 -2.77 0.03 -0.53
C THR A 64 -4.14 -0.57 -0.22
N LYS A 65 -4.18 -1.78 0.36
CA LYS A 65 -5.44 -2.41 0.80
C LYS A 65 -6.11 -1.63 1.93
N LEU A 66 -5.34 -1.12 2.90
CA LEU A 66 -5.86 -0.29 3.99
C LEU A 66 -6.44 1.03 3.47
N ILE A 67 -5.76 1.70 2.54
CA ILE A 67 -6.28 2.90 1.87
C ILE A 67 -7.65 2.61 1.24
N GLN A 68 -7.75 1.53 0.45
CA GLN A 68 -9.01 1.16 -0.19
C GLN A 68 -10.11 0.86 0.83
N ALA A 69 -9.78 0.19 1.94
CA ALA A 69 -10.72 -0.12 3.00
C ALA A 69 -11.19 1.14 3.75
N PHE A 70 -10.29 2.10 4.03
CA PHE A 70 -10.65 3.37 4.66
C PHE A 70 -11.57 4.22 3.80
N PHE A 71 -11.35 4.28 2.48
CA PHE A 71 -12.29 4.93 1.58
C PHE A 71 -13.67 4.25 1.57
N ASN A 72 -13.71 2.91 1.61
CA ASN A 72 -14.98 2.18 1.71
C ASN A 72 -15.71 2.46 3.03
N ALA A 73 -14.96 2.63 4.12
CA ALA A 73 -15.47 3.04 5.43
C ALA A 73 -15.75 4.56 5.55
N LYS A 74 -15.53 5.34 4.48
CA LYS A 74 -15.61 6.81 4.44
C LYS A 74 -14.67 7.55 5.39
N ASP A 75 -13.65 6.86 5.93
CA ASP A 75 -12.62 7.46 6.78
C ASP A 75 -11.45 7.97 5.91
N VAL A 76 -11.71 9.07 5.20
CA VAL A 76 -10.75 9.64 4.24
C VAL A 76 -9.48 10.12 4.94
N GLN A 77 -9.57 10.54 6.20
CA GLN A 77 -8.43 11.04 6.96
C GLN A 77 -7.41 9.93 7.21
N LYS A 78 -7.84 8.74 7.61
CA LYS A 78 -6.93 7.60 7.77
C LYS A 78 -6.32 7.13 6.45
N ALA A 79 -7.06 7.21 5.34
CA ALA A 79 -6.49 6.92 4.03
C ALA A 79 -5.34 7.87 3.66
N ILE A 80 -5.51 9.18 3.94
CA ILE A 80 -4.45 10.19 3.76
C ILE A 80 -3.26 9.90 4.68
N GLU A 81 -3.51 9.52 5.93
CA GLU A 81 -2.45 9.19 6.89
C GLU A 81 -1.59 8.01 6.40
N VAL A 82 -2.21 6.94 5.89
CA VAL A 82 -1.48 5.80 5.30
C VAL A 82 -0.65 6.24 4.09
N MET A 83 -1.18 7.12 3.23
CA MET A 83 -0.41 7.67 2.11
C MET A 83 0.81 8.46 2.60
N ASN A 84 0.65 9.31 3.61
CA ASN A 84 1.74 10.10 4.20
C ASN A 84 2.82 9.20 4.84
N ILE A 85 2.42 8.09 5.46
CA ILE A 85 3.36 7.08 5.96
C ILE A 85 4.20 6.52 4.81
N LEU A 86 3.57 6.08 3.71
CA LEU A 86 4.29 5.55 2.55
C LEU A 86 5.22 6.60 1.92
N GLU A 87 4.75 7.84 1.84
CA GLU A 87 5.52 8.97 1.35
C GLU A 87 6.77 9.24 2.18
N SER A 88 6.64 9.30 3.50
CA SER A 88 7.76 9.53 4.42
C SER A 88 8.85 8.45 4.31
N LYS A 89 8.51 7.28 3.75
CA LYS A 89 9.40 6.14 3.54
C LYS A 89 9.85 6.00 2.09
N GLY A 90 9.49 6.93 1.20
CA GLY A 90 9.84 6.86 -0.22
C GLY A 90 9.18 5.70 -0.97
N LYS A 91 8.05 5.18 -0.47
CA LYS A 91 7.35 4.00 -1.00
C LYS A 91 6.11 4.32 -1.84
N LEU A 92 5.90 5.58 -2.21
CA LEU A 92 4.80 5.90 -3.13
C LEU A 92 5.09 5.37 -4.53
N ASP A 93 4.11 4.71 -5.11
CA ASP A 93 4.13 4.25 -6.49
C ASP A 93 2.82 4.63 -7.21
N ILE A 94 2.76 4.31 -8.51
CA ILE A 94 1.58 4.57 -9.34
C ILE A 94 0.32 3.89 -8.79
N VAL A 95 0.45 2.71 -8.18
CA VAL A 95 -0.68 1.95 -7.65
C VAL A 95 -1.31 2.69 -6.48
N VAL A 96 -0.50 3.24 -5.57
CA VAL A 96 -0.99 4.04 -4.44
C VAL A 96 -1.67 5.32 -4.93
N TYR A 97 -1.07 6.03 -5.89
CA TYR A 97 -1.70 7.23 -6.48
C TYR A 97 -3.06 6.91 -7.10
N ASN A 98 -3.13 5.87 -7.94
CA ASN A 98 -4.39 5.45 -8.57
C ASN A 98 -5.44 5.03 -7.54
N THR A 99 -5.04 4.34 -6.47
CA THR A 99 -5.94 3.94 -5.39
C THR A 99 -6.51 5.15 -4.66
N MET A 100 -5.67 6.15 -4.35
CA MET A 100 -6.10 7.38 -3.70
C MET A 100 -7.03 8.22 -4.59
N ILE A 101 -6.68 8.41 -5.88
CA ILE A 101 -7.52 9.12 -6.86
C ILE A 101 -8.89 8.44 -6.98
N THR A 102 -8.90 7.11 -7.13
CA THR A 102 -10.15 6.31 -7.14
C THR A 102 -10.97 6.53 -5.88
N GLY A 103 -10.32 6.49 -4.72
CA GLY A 103 -10.96 6.72 -3.43
C GLY A 103 -11.61 8.09 -3.33
N PHE A 104 -10.89 9.16 -3.69
CA PHE A 104 -11.41 10.52 -3.70
C PHE A 104 -12.60 10.68 -4.64
N CYS A 105 -12.54 10.12 -5.86
CA CYS A 105 -13.67 10.10 -6.78
C CYS A 105 -14.90 9.39 -6.19
N LYS A 106 -14.71 8.23 -5.54
CA LYS A 106 -15.81 7.48 -4.88
C LYS A 106 -16.52 8.29 -3.80
N VAL A 107 -15.79 9.15 -3.07
CA VAL A 107 -16.35 10.00 -2.01
C VAL A 107 -16.66 11.44 -2.49
N ASN A 108 -16.73 11.67 -3.80
CA ASN A 108 -17.04 12.97 -4.42
C ASN A 108 -16.05 14.11 -4.13
N ARG A 109 -14.81 13.78 -3.76
CA ARG A 109 -13.72 14.73 -3.48
C ARG A 109 -12.85 14.99 -4.73
N PHE A 110 -13.49 15.49 -5.79
CA PHE A 110 -12.87 15.65 -7.11
C PHE A 110 -11.68 16.60 -7.15
N VAL A 111 -11.75 17.69 -6.36
CA VAL A 111 -10.65 18.66 -6.28
C VAL A 111 -9.40 17.99 -5.71
N ASP A 112 -9.55 17.17 -4.67
CA ASP A 112 -8.44 16.41 -4.09
C ASP A 112 -7.87 15.38 -5.08
N ALA A 113 -8.75 14.71 -5.85
CA ALA A 113 -8.33 13.78 -6.89
C ALA A 113 -7.51 14.47 -7.99
N ALA A 114 -7.96 15.64 -8.47
CA ALA A 114 -7.27 16.43 -9.49
C ALA A 114 -5.93 16.98 -8.98
N GLN A 115 -5.89 17.49 -7.75
CA GLN A 115 -4.64 17.92 -7.11
C GLN A 115 -3.65 16.76 -6.99
N LEU A 116 -4.13 15.57 -6.64
CA LEU A 116 -3.28 14.40 -6.51
C LEU A 116 -2.75 13.91 -7.87
N LEU A 117 -3.56 13.98 -8.93
CA LEU A 117 -3.15 13.72 -10.30
C LEU A 117 -2.02 14.67 -10.74
N ASN A 118 -2.14 15.97 -10.44
CA ASN A 118 -1.11 16.95 -10.75
C ASN A 118 0.18 16.67 -9.98
N ARG A 119 0.08 16.31 -8.69
CA ARG A 119 1.23 15.91 -7.86
C ARG A 119 1.93 14.67 -8.42
N MET A 120 1.17 13.68 -8.87
CA MET A 120 1.68 12.46 -9.49
C MET A 120 2.52 12.80 -10.74
N ARG A 121 1.99 13.64 -11.64
CA ARG A 121 2.70 14.12 -12.84
C ARG A 121 3.96 14.92 -12.50
N ALA A 122 3.88 15.83 -11.53
CA ALA A 122 5.02 16.65 -11.10
C ALA A 122 6.19 15.82 -10.54
N ARG A 123 5.91 14.58 -10.12
CA ARG A 123 6.91 13.62 -9.64
C ARG A 123 7.40 12.66 -10.72
N GLY A 124 7.01 12.87 -11.97
CA GLY A 124 7.44 12.06 -13.11
C GLY A 124 6.66 10.75 -13.30
N TYR A 125 5.60 10.50 -12.53
CA TYR A 125 4.73 9.37 -12.79
C TYR A 125 3.75 9.72 -13.93
N SER A 126 3.68 8.87 -14.96
CA SER A 126 2.67 9.02 -16.01
C SER A 126 1.33 8.51 -15.49
N ALA A 127 0.32 9.39 -15.47
CA ALA A 127 -1.06 8.94 -15.32
C ALA A 127 -1.38 7.96 -16.45
N ASP A 128 -1.98 6.82 -16.12
CA ASP A 128 -2.33 5.80 -17.09
C ASP A 128 -3.78 5.98 -17.56
N ILE A 129 -4.19 5.17 -18.55
CA ILE A 129 -5.55 5.18 -19.07
C ILE A 129 -6.56 4.90 -17.95
N ILE A 130 -6.17 4.10 -16.94
CA ILE A 130 -7.03 3.79 -15.79
C ILE A 130 -7.30 5.07 -14.98
N THR A 131 -6.27 5.88 -14.69
CA THR A 131 -6.40 7.15 -13.97
C THR A 131 -7.40 8.10 -14.62
N TYR A 132 -7.31 8.29 -15.95
CA TYR A 132 -8.22 9.18 -16.67
C TYR A 132 -9.64 8.61 -16.78
N ASN A 133 -9.78 7.31 -17.00
CA ASN A 133 -11.08 6.65 -17.03
C ASN A 133 -11.82 6.79 -15.70
N ILE A 134 -11.11 6.69 -14.57
CA ILE A 134 -11.68 6.93 -13.23
C ILE A 134 -12.22 8.36 -13.12
N MET A 135 -11.41 9.36 -13.50
CA MET A 135 -11.78 10.78 -13.42
C MET A 135 -12.98 11.08 -14.32
N ILE A 136 -12.91 10.72 -15.60
CA ILE A 136 -13.97 10.97 -16.58
C ILE A 136 -15.26 10.24 -16.19
N GLY A 137 -15.19 8.94 -15.88
CA GLY A 137 -16.37 8.16 -15.49
C GLY A 137 -17.06 8.70 -14.24
N SER A 138 -16.27 9.15 -13.26
CA SER A 138 -16.81 9.71 -12.02
C SER A 138 -17.43 11.10 -12.21
N LEU A 139 -16.90 11.92 -13.12
CA LEU A 139 -17.45 13.24 -13.45
C LEU A 139 -18.69 13.15 -14.37
N CYS A 140 -18.67 12.28 -15.38
CA CYS A 140 -19.79 12.05 -16.30
C CYS A 140 -21.05 11.55 -15.58
N SER A 141 -20.91 10.57 -14.68
CA SER A 141 -22.04 10.02 -13.91
C SER A 141 -22.71 11.02 -12.97
N ARG A 142 -22.10 12.20 -12.75
CA ARG A 142 -22.56 13.20 -11.77
C ARG A 142 -22.68 14.62 -12.35
N GLY A 143 -22.57 14.77 -13.68
CA GLY A 143 -22.74 16.05 -14.38
C GLY A 143 -21.66 17.11 -14.08
N LYS A 144 -20.46 16.72 -13.64
CA LYS A 144 -19.40 17.65 -13.18
C LYS A 144 -18.26 17.86 -14.19
N LEU A 145 -18.56 17.82 -15.49
CA LEU A 145 -17.55 17.86 -16.57
C LEU A 145 -16.63 19.10 -16.57
N GLY A 146 -17.02 20.22 -15.95
CA GLY A 146 -16.21 21.45 -15.92
C GLY A 146 -15.02 21.46 -14.95
N LEU A 147 -14.73 20.35 -14.25
CA LEU A 147 -13.62 20.22 -13.29
C LEU A 147 -12.47 19.32 -13.76
N ALA A 148 -12.56 18.77 -14.98
CA ALA A 148 -11.53 17.94 -15.61
C ALA A 148 -10.47 18.80 -16.32
#